data_AF-A0A1F9TJI7-F1
#
_entry.id   AF-A0A1F9TJI7-F1
#
_cell.length_a   1.000
_cell.length_b   1.000
_cell.length_c   1.000
_cell.angle_alpha   90.00
_cell.angle_beta   90.00
_cell.angle_gamma   90.00
#
_symmetry.space_group_name_H-M   'P 1'
#
loop_
_entity.id
_entity.type
_entity.pdbx_description
1 polymer ?
#
loop_
_entity_poly.entity_id
_entity_poly.type
_entity_poly.pdbx_seq_one_letter_code
_entity_poly.pdbx_strand_id
1 'polypeptide(L)'
;MKSARRGAALLQVLVISVLLLAAAMIVIRGLLQRNQMSAKASVQSQLKIDVEGTRGAVNSCLGAAGYPDASCQPTAAQAACVPPGVSIVFSGTPPNCEMQITATR
;
A
#
# COMPACT_ATOMS: atom_id res chain seq x y z
N MET A 1 -49.98 25.38 30.76
CA MET A 1 -49.64 25.10 29.33
C MET A 1 -48.31 25.69 28.83
N LYS A 2 -47.74 26.75 29.42
CA LYS A 2 -46.46 27.35 28.94
C LYS A 2 -45.22 26.47 29.18
N SER A 3 -45.17 25.68 30.26
CA SER A 3 -43.99 24.87 30.63
C SER A 3 -43.76 23.67 29.70
N ALA A 4 -44.83 23.03 29.20
CA ALA A 4 -44.73 21.89 28.28
C ALA A 4 -44.15 22.28 26.90
N ARG A 5 -44.45 23.50 26.41
CA ARG A 5 -43.88 24.03 25.15
C ARG A 5 -42.38 24.33 25.26
N ARG A 6 -41.90 24.75 26.44
CA ARG A 6 -40.47 24.99 26.69
C ARG A 6 -39.68 23.68 26.78
N GLY A 7 -40.25 22.64 27.39
CA GLY A 7 -39.67 21.30 27.42
C GLY A 7 -39.54 20.68 26.02
N ALA A 8 -40.57 20.81 25.18
CA ALA A 8 -40.53 20.34 23.80
C ALA A 8 -39.48 21.08 22.94
N ALA A 9 -39.34 22.40 23.13
CA ALA A 9 -38.33 23.20 22.42
C ALA A 9 -36.89 22.82 22.81
N LEU A 10 -36.62 22.58 24.10
CA LEU A 10 -35.32 22.10 24.58
C LEU A 10 -34.97 20.73 23.99
N LEU A 11 -35.97 19.84 23.91
CA LEU A 11 -35.78 18.49 23.35
C LEU A 11 -35.47 18.54 21.84
N GLN A 12 -36.13 19.42 21.09
CA GLN A 12 -35.83 19.65 19.68
C GLN A 12 -34.41 20.19 19.45
N VAL A 13 -33.96 21.15 20.28
CA VAL A 13 -32.58 21.68 20.19
C VAL A 13 -31.55 20.59 20.46
N LEU A 14 -31.82 19.70 21.43
CA LEU A 14 -30.97 18.55 21.73
C LEU A 14 -30.92 17.53 20.58
N VAL A 15 -32.07 17.25 19.96
CA VAL A 15 -32.12 16.33 18.81
C VAL A 15 -31.37 16.90 17.61
N ILE A 16 -31.55 18.20 17.33
CA ILE A 16 -30.86 18.87 16.22
C ILE A 16 -29.34 18.92 16.47
N SER A 17 -28.89 19.20 17.69
CA SER A 17 -27.46 19.24 18.01
C SER A 17 -26.81 17.86 17.88
N VAL A 18 -27.49 16.79 18.31
CA VAL A 18 -27.00 15.41 18.15
C VAL A 18 -26.94 15.01 16.66
N LEU A 19 -27.93 15.39 15.86
CA LEU A 19 -27.93 15.12 14.42
C LEU A 19 -26.78 15.84 13.70
N LEU A 20 -26.51 17.11 14.07
CA LEU A 20 -25.38 17.86 13.52
C LEU A 20 -24.03 17.23 13.89
N LEU A 21 -23.87 16.77 15.13
CA LEU A 21 -22.66 16.06 15.57
C LEU A 21 -22.46 14.74 14.81
N ALA A 22 -23.53 13.97 14.61
CA ALA A 22 -23.47 12.72 13.85
C ALA A 22 -23.07 12.96 12.39
N ALA A 23 -23.64 13.98 11.73
CA ALA A 23 -23.29 14.36 10.37
C ALA A 23 -21.82 14.79 10.26
N ALA A 24 -21.33 15.61 11.21
CA ALA A 24 -19.93 16.03 11.25
C ALA A 24 -18.98 14.83 11.39
N MET A 25 -19.30 13.87 12.26
CA MET A 25 -18.49 12.65 12.42
C MET A 25 -18.41 11.80 11.14
N ILE A 26 -19.50 11.69 10.38
CA ILE A 26 -19.50 10.96 9.10
C ILE A 26 -18.57 11.64 8.08
N VAL A 27 -18.63 12.97 7.98
CA VAL A 27 -17.77 13.74 7.07
C VAL A 27 -16.30 13.61 7.46
N ILE A 28 -15.98 13.75 8.75
CA ILE A 28 -14.60 13.60 9.26
C ILE A 28 -14.06 12.20 8.95
N ARG A 29 -14.84 11.14 9.21
CA ARG A 29 -14.44 9.76 8.89
C ARG A 29 -14.21 9.57 7.39
N GLY A 30 -15.07 10.13 6.54
CA GLY A 30 -14.92 10.07 5.09
C GLY A 30 -13.64 10.77 4.60
N LEU A 31 -13.31 11.94 5.14
CA LEU A 31 -12.07 12.64 4.83
C LEU A 31 -10.84 11.87 5.33
N LEU A 32 -10.90 11.30 6.54
CA LEU A 32 -9.82 10.49 7.09
C LEU A 32 -9.56 9.25 6.23
N GLN A 33 -10.62 8.55 5.82
CA GLN A 33 -10.51 7.39 4.94
C GLN A 33 -9.93 7.75 3.57
N ARG A 34 -10.35 8.87 2.98
CA ARG A 34 -9.78 9.35 1.71
C ARG A 34 -8.29 9.67 1.85
N ASN A 35 -7.90 10.40 2.89
CA ASN A 35 -6.49 10.70 3.15
C ASN A 35 -5.65 9.43 3.41
N GLN A 36 -6.21 8.46 4.14
CA GLN A 36 -5.55 7.18 4.36
C GLN A 36 -5.43 6.35 3.08
N MET A 37 -6.45 6.36 2.21
CA MET A 37 -6.39 5.69 0.91
C MET A 37 -5.37 6.35 -0.02
N SER A 38 -5.32 7.68 -0.07
CA SER A 38 -4.32 8.43 -0.83
C SER A 38 -2.89 8.17 -0.34
N ALA A 39 -2.68 8.13 0.98
CA ALA A 39 -1.38 7.81 1.56
C ALA A 39 -0.94 6.37 1.29
N LYS A 40 -1.87 5.40 1.38
CA LYS A 40 -1.58 4.00 1.05
C LYS A 40 -1.30 3.82 -0.43
N ALA A 41 -2.06 4.50 -1.30
CA ALA A 41 -1.84 4.47 -2.74
C ALA A 41 -0.48 5.07 -3.12
N SER A 42 -0.08 6.21 -2.55
CA SER A 42 1.23 6.80 -2.83
C SER A 42 2.39 5.90 -2.36
N VAL A 43 2.26 5.27 -1.20
CA VAL A 43 3.28 4.34 -0.68
C VAL A 43 3.36 3.09 -1.55
N GLN A 44 2.22 2.52 -1.95
CA GLN A 44 2.19 1.35 -2.84
C GLN A 44 2.73 1.68 -4.23
N SER A 45 2.43 2.86 -4.78
CA SER A 45 2.99 3.33 -6.05
C SER A 45 4.50 3.54 -5.96
N GLN A 46 5.02 4.15 -4.88
CA GLN A 46 6.45 4.29 -4.66
C GLN A 46 7.13 2.92 -4.55
N LEU A 47 6.56 2.00 -3.76
CA LEU A 47 7.10 0.65 -3.61
C LEU A 47 7.14 -0.10 -4.95
N LYS A 48 6.11 0.08 -5.79
CA LYS A 48 6.07 -0.50 -7.13
C LYS A 48 7.16 0.08 -8.04
N ILE A 49 7.35 1.40 -8.03
CA ILE A 49 8.39 2.08 -8.81
C ILE A 49 9.79 1.61 -8.36
N ASP A 50 10.01 1.50 -7.05
CA ASP A 50 11.28 1.02 -6.49
C ASP A 50 11.55 -0.44 -6.90
N VAL A 51 10.54 -1.30 -6.86
CA VAL A 51 10.65 -2.71 -7.29
C VAL A 51 10.88 -2.82 -8.80
N GLU A 52 10.19 -2.04 -9.63
CA GLU A 52 10.38 -2.03 -11.09
C GLU A 52 11.76 -1.50 -11.49
N GLY A 53 12.23 -0.41 -10.85
CA GLY A 53 13.58 0.12 -11.06
C GLY A 53 14.66 -0.89 -10.65
N THR A 54 14.46 -1.55 -9.52
CA THR A 54 15.33 -2.63 -9.04
C THR A 54 15.33 -3.82 -10.00
N ARG A 55 14.17 -4.20 -10.54
CA ARG A 55 14.06 -5.28 -11.53
C ARG A 55 14.87 -4.98 -12.78
N GLY A 56 14.83 -3.74 -13.26
CA GLY A 56 15.65 -3.28 -14.38
C GLY A 56 17.15 -3.41 -14.08
N ALA A 57 17.59 -2.97 -12.91
CA ALA A 57 18.99 -3.06 -12.49
C ALA A 57 19.50 -4.52 -12.39
N VAL A 58 18.70 -5.39 -11.77
CA VAL A 58 19.03 -6.82 -11.63
C VAL A 58 19.11 -7.48 -13.00
N ASN A 59 18.09 -7.31 -13.85
CA ASN A 59 18.09 -7.87 -15.20
C ASN A 59 19.26 -7.36 -16.04
N SER A 60 19.61 -6.08 -15.92
CA SER A 60 20.76 -5.53 -16.63
C SER A 60 22.08 -6.16 -16.18
N CYS A 61 22.26 -6.41 -14.87
CA CYS A 61 23.44 -7.09 -14.34
C CYS A 61 23.52 -8.55 -14.79
N LEU A 62 22.39 -9.26 -14.75
CA LEU A 62 22.29 -10.65 -15.21
C LEU A 62 22.58 -10.77 -16.71
N GLY A 63 21.98 -9.91 -17.53
CA GLY A 63 22.22 -9.89 -18.97
C GLY A 63 23.67 -9.55 -19.34
N ALA A 64 24.29 -8.59 -18.65
CA ALA A 64 25.70 -8.25 -18.85
C ALA A 64 26.65 -9.40 -18.49
N ALA A 65 26.28 -10.23 -17.52
CA ALA A 65 27.04 -11.41 -17.10
C ALA A 65 26.67 -12.70 -17.87
N GLY A 66 25.74 -12.63 -18.82
CA GLY A 66 25.31 -13.78 -19.64
C GLY A 66 24.44 -14.79 -18.89
N TYR A 67 23.84 -14.39 -17.78
CA TYR A 67 22.94 -15.24 -17.00
C TYR A 67 21.49 -15.16 -17.51
N PRO A 68 20.71 -16.25 -17.42
CA PRO A 68 19.29 -16.22 -17.75
C PRO A 68 18.49 -15.37 -16.76
N ASP A 69 17.48 -14.67 -17.27
CA ASP A 69 16.61 -13.77 -16.49
C ASP A 69 15.73 -14.50 -15.45
N ALA A 70 15.59 -15.83 -15.58
CA ALA A 70 14.84 -16.68 -14.67
C ALA A 70 15.62 -17.97 -14.38
N SER A 71 16.06 -18.14 -13.13
CA SER A 71 16.64 -19.39 -12.64
C SER A 71 15.86 -19.87 -11.42
N CYS A 72 15.60 -21.17 -11.32
CA CYS A 72 14.98 -21.75 -10.12
C CYS A 72 15.99 -21.87 -8.95
N GLN A 73 17.29 -21.75 -9.25
CA GLN A 73 18.37 -21.72 -8.27
C GLN A 73 19.37 -20.64 -8.67
N PRO A 74 19.44 -19.51 -7.95
CA PRO A 74 20.43 -18.48 -8.24
C PRO A 74 21.83 -18.98 -7.91
N THR A 75 22.77 -18.73 -8.81
CA THR A 75 24.20 -18.90 -8.51
C THR A 75 24.69 -17.75 -7.63
N ALA A 76 25.81 -17.93 -6.93
CA ALA A 76 26.39 -16.88 -6.07
C ALA A 76 26.70 -15.58 -6.86
N ALA A 77 27.04 -15.69 -8.15
CA ALA A 77 27.25 -14.54 -9.02
C ALA A 77 25.95 -13.80 -9.37
N GLN A 78 24.84 -14.52 -9.56
CA GLN A 78 23.52 -13.91 -9.76
C GLN A 78 23.02 -13.23 -8.47
N ALA A 79 23.33 -13.82 -7.30
CA ALA A 79 23.02 -13.21 -6.02
C ALA A 79 23.80 -11.89 -5.78
N ALA A 80 25.00 -11.76 -6.35
CA ALA A 80 25.79 -10.53 -6.29
C ALA A 80 25.18 -9.37 -7.10
N CYS A 81 24.30 -9.66 -8.07
CA CYS A 81 23.54 -8.65 -8.81
C CYS A 81 22.37 -8.05 -8.02
N VAL A 82 22.05 -8.58 -6.83
CA VAL A 82 20.95 -8.09 -6.00
C VAL A 82 21.42 -6.88 -5.18
N PRO A 83 20.84 -5.68 -5.38
CA PRO A 83 21.21 -4.51 -4.60
C PRO A 83 20.79 -4.66 -3.12
N PRO A 84 21.50 -3.99 -2.19
CA PRO A 84 21.18 -4.05 -0.77
C PRO A 84 19.78 -3.50 -0.49
N GLY A 85 19.03 -4.15 0.40
CA GLY A 85 17.64 -3.77 0.73
C GLY A 85 16.57 -4.42 -0.15
N VAL A 86 16.96 -5.34 -1.04
CA VAL A 86 16.05 -6.08 -1.89
C VAL A 86 16.25 -7.57 -1.67
N SER A 87 15.15 -8.30 -1.49
CA SER A 87 15.14 -9.75 -1.50
C SER A 87 14.61 -10.25 -2.83
N ILE A 88 15.32 -11.17 -3.46
CA ILE A 88 14.86 -11.85 -4.67
C ILE A 88 14.58 -13.30 -4.32
N VAL A 89 13.33 -13.71 -4.51
CA VAL A 89 12.90 -15.09 -4.36
C VAL A 89 12.83 -15.71 -5.74
N PHE A 90 13.72 -16.66 -5.96
CA PHE A 90 13.70 -17.52 -7.13
C PHE A 90 12.87 -18.75 -6.79
N SER A 91 11.79 -18.99 -7.52
CA SER A 91 10.85 -20.07 -7.24
C SER A 91 10.40 -20.75 -8.52
N GLY A 92 9.76 -21.91 -8.40
CA GLY A 92 9.26 -22.68 -9.53
C GLY A 92 10.08 -23.94 -9.80
N THR A 93 9.75 -24.61 -10.90
CA THR A 93 10.38 -25.85 -11.35
C THR A 93 10.71 -25.72 -12.83
N PRO A 94 11.91 -26.13 -13.28
CA PRO A 94 12.25 -26.07 -14.69
C PRO A 94 11.19 -26.76 -15.55
N PRO A 95 10.73 -26.16 -16.67
CA PRO A 95 11.23 -24.92 -17.28
C PRO A 95 10.57 -23.62 -16.78
N ASN A 96 9.58 -23.69 -15.90
CA ASN A 96 8.82 -22.55 -15.38
C ASN A 96 9.44 -21.99 -14.10
N CYS A 97 10.59 -21.35 -14.24
CA CYS A 97 11.22 -20.60 -13.15
C CYS A 97 10.67 -19.17 -13.11
N GLU A 98 10.35 -18.67 -11.92
CA GLU A 98 9.93 -17.29 -11.69
C GLU A 98 10.88 -16.58 -10.72
N MET A 99 11.20 -15.33 -11.05
CA MET A 99 11.95 -14.44 -10.19
C MET A 99 10.98 -13.39 -9.60
N GLN A 100 10.74 -13.47 -8.29
CA GLN A 100 9.95 -12.49 -7.55
C GLN A 100 10.88 -11.55 -6.78
N ILE A 101 10.75 -10.26 -7.06
CA ILE A 101 11.55 -9.21 -6.40
C ILE A 101 10.67 -8.57 -5.34
N THR A 102 11.11 -8.67 -4.09
CA THR A 102 10.46 -8.06 -2.93
C THR A 102 11.41 -7.02 -2.34
N ALA A 103 10.97 -5.77 -2.25
CA ALA A 103 11.71 -4.78 -1.47
C ALA A 103 11.65 -5.18 0.02
N THR A 104 12.80 -5.44 0.62
CA THR A 104 12.93 -5.65 2.07
C THR A 104 13.22 -4.30 2.70
N ARG A 105 12.16 -3.65 3.19
CA ARG A 105 12.26 -2.43 4.00
C ARG A 105 12.26 -2.76 5.48
#